data_AF-A0A2P5ENW5-F1
#
_entry.id   AF-A0A2P5ENW5-F1
#
_cell.length_a   1.000
_cell.length_b   1.000
_cell.length_c   1.000
_cell.angle_alpha   90.00
_cell.angle_beta   90.00
_cell.angle_gamma   90.00
#
_symmetry.space_group_name_H-M   'P 1'
#
loop_
_entity.id
_entity.type
_entity.pdbx_description
1 polymer ?
#
loop_
_entity_poly.entity_id
_entity_poly.type
_entity_poly.pdbx_seq_one_letter_code
_entity_poly.pdbx_strand_id
1 'polypeptide(L)'
;PTLKRTVQNLTHLRELDLNRVDLSSVLPVSFMNLSSSLSSLSLSSTKLQGQFPEKIFLLQNLQELHLEENHNLSGSFPKSNWSSPLVELDLSSTGFSIDLAYLTRNLRNLNSLFLDHCKFIGSYPLLVGNFTQIIDLDLSNNKFRGPL
;
A
#
# COMPACT_ATOMS: atom_id res chain seq x y z
N PRO A 1 18.32 5.69 12.16
CA PRO A 1 19.50 4.92 11.68
C PRO A 1 19.40 3.41 11.89
N THR A 2 18.87 2.97 13.05
CA THR A 2 18.84 1.56 13.48
C THR A 2 17.91 0.70 12.62
N LEU A 3 16.66 1.13 12.38
CA LEU A 3 15.67 0.32 11.63
C LEU A 3 16.15 -0.03 10.22
N LYS A 4 16.67 0.96 9.46
CA LYS A 4 17.20 0.76 8.10
C LYS A 4 18.25 -0.35 8.05
N ARG A 5 19.21 -0.36 8.99
CA ARG A 5 20.28 -1.36 9.03
C ARG A 5 19.74 -2.73 9.44
N THR A 6 18.81 -2.77 10.40
CA THR A 6 18.19 -4.02 10.84
C THR A 6 17.43 -4.67 9.70
N VAL A 7 16.52 -3.97 9.02
CA VAL A 7 15.69 -4.56 7.96
C VAL A 7 16.50 -4.99 6.73
N GLN A 8 17.59 -4.30 6.43
CA GLN A 8 18.49 -4.67 5.31
C GLN A 8 19.25 -5.98 5.55
N ASN A 9 19.52 -6.33 6.81
CA ASN A 9 20.26 -7.55 7.15
C ASN A 9 19.36 -8.78 7.27
N LEU A 10 18.04 -8.62 7.33
CA LEU A 10 17.08 -9.72 7.49
C LEU A 10 16.70 -10.29 6.10
N THR A 11 17.66 -10.87 5.40
CA THR A 11 17.53 -11.36 4.01
C THR A 11 16.56 -12.53 3.82
N HIS A 12 16.05 -13.10 4.91
CA HIS A 12 15.05 -14.17 4.90
C HIS A 12 13.73 -13.76 5.56
N LEU A 13 13.56 -12.47 5.90
CA LEU A 13 12.35 -11.96 6.52
C LEU A 13 11.15 -12.20 5.60
N ARG A 14 10.13 -12.85 6.13
CA ARG A 14 8.85 -13.08 5.42
C ARG A 14 7.78 -12.13 5.90
N GLU A 15 7.72 -11.90 7.20
CA GLU A 15 6.69 -11.07 7.81
C GLU A 15 7.35 -9.99 8.65
N LEU A 16 6.89 -8.76 8.50
CA LEU A 16 7.31 -7.64 9.34
C LEU A 16 6.08 -6.89 9.83
N ASP A 17 5.72 -7.12 11.08
CA ASP A 17 4.69 -6.38 11.78
C ASP A 17 5.34 -5.35 12.72
N LEU A 18 5.08 -4.08 12.47
CA LEU A 18 5.45 -2.95 13.34
C LEU A 18 4.24 -2.09 13.67
N ASN A 19 3.03 -2.65 13.61
CA ASN A 19 1.79 -1.96 13.90
C ASN A 19 1.87 -1.24 15.24
N ARG A 20 1.40 0.02 15.29
CA ARG A 20 1.35 0.87 16.48
C ARG A 20 2.71 1.17 17.12
N VAL A 21 3.82 0.93 16.43
CA VAL A 21 5.14 1.42 16.82
C VAL A 21 5.31 2.87 16.37
N ASP A 22 5.85 3.75 17.23
CA ASP A 22 6.12 5.13 16.83
C ASP A 22 7.29 5.21 15.83
N LEU A 23 6.96 5.36 14.56
CA LEU A 23 7.89 5.52 13.43
C LEU A 23 7.88 6.96 12.89
N SER A 24 7.38 7.94 13.65
CA SER A 24 7.31 9.34 13.22
C SER A 24 8.66 9.94 12.82
N SER A 25 9.76 9.44 13.40
CA SER A 25 11.14 9.86 13.07
C SER A 25 11.81 9.02 11.98
N VAL A 26 11.16 7.95 11.52
CA VAL A 26 11.69 7.05 10.50
C VAL A 26 11.37 7.60 9.12
N LEU A 27 12.41 7.75 8.30
CA LEU A 27 12.23 8.11 6.89
C LEU A 27 11.77 6.88 6.10
N PRO A 28 10.70 6.99 5.27
CA PRO A 28 10.18 5.86 4.50
C PRO A 28 11.20 5.20 3.55
N VAL A 29 12.24 5.92 3.12
CA VAL A 29 13.37 5.36 2.36
C VAL A 29 14.07 4.19 3.08
N SER A 30 13.89 4.08 4.39
CA SER A 30 14.39 2.94 5.18
C SER A 30 13.77 1.60 4.75
N PHE A 31 12.59 1.63 4.13
CA PHE A 31 11.87 0.45 3.63
C PHE A 31 12.19 0.12 2.16
N MET A 32 13.07 0.89 1.49
CA MET A 32 13.39 0.70 0.06
C MET A 32 14.10 -0.64 -0.25
N ASN A 33 14.79 -1.21 0.73
CA ASN A 33 15.59 -2.44 0.59
C ASN A 33 15.14 -3.51 1.58
N LEU A 34 13.83 -3.67 1.72
CA LEU A 34 13.27 -4.84 2.40
C LEU A 34 13.62 -6.13 1.66
N SER A 35 13.59 -7.24 2.39
CA SER A 35 13.93 -8.55 1.84
C SER A 35 13.06 -8.91 0.64
N SER A 36 13.66 -9.52 -0.38
CA SER A 36 12.89 -10.09 -1.50
C SER A 36 12.03 -11.28 -1.08
N SER A 37 12.29 -11.88 0.08
CA SER A 37 11.47 -12.95 0.68
C SER A 37 10.21 -12.45 1.40
N LEU A 38 10.05 -11.13 1.54
CA LEU A 38 8.96 -10.55 2.32
C LEU A 38 7.61 -10.83 1.64
N SER A 39 6.69 -11.41 2.40
CA SER A 39 5.32 -11.72 2.02
C SER A 39 4.28 -10.85 2.70
N SER A 40 4.55 -10.34 3.89
CA SER A 40 3.63 -9.44 4.61
C SER A 40 4.39 -8.27 5.26
N LEU A 41 3.84 -7.07 5.11
CA LEU A 41 4.33 -5.85 5.75
C LEU A 41 3.17 -5.08 6.37
N SER A 42 3.22 -4.90 7.70
CA SER A 42 2.21 -4.16 8.44
C SER A 42 2.84 -3.01 9.22
N LEU A 43 2.47 -1.79 8.84
CA LEU A 43 2.93 -0.52 9.41
C LEU A 43 1.75 0.36 9.84
N SER A 44 0.63 -0.26 10.21
CA SER A 44 -0.60 0.39 10.63
C SER A 44 -0.40 1.29 11.84
N SER A 45 -0.98 2.49 11.80
CA SER A 45 -0.98 3.41 12.96
C SER A 45 0.43 3.72 13.50
N THR A 46 1.44 3.86 12.63
CA THR A 46 2.84 4.06 13.05
C THR A 46 3.28 5.53 13.07
N LYS A 47 2.38 6.46 12.75
CA LYS A 47 2.69 7.89 12.54
C LYS A 47 3.75 8.12 11.46
N LEU A 48 3.94 7.15 10.55
CA LEU A 48 4.89 7.28 9.45
C LEU A 48 4.44 8.43 8.54
N GLN A 49 5.42 9.16 8.01
CA GLN A 49 5.15 10.39 7.27
C GLN A 49 6.14 10.56 6.11
N GLY A 50 5.72 11.32 5.10
CA GLY A 50 6.51 11.54 3.87
C GLY A 50 6.09 10.62 2.73
N GLN A 51 6.99 10.33 1.79
CA GLN A 51 6.68 9.53 0.60
C GLN A 51 7.16 8.08 0.76
N PHE A 52 6.24 7.13 0.77
CA PHE A 52 6.54 5.70 0.83
C PHE A 52 7.16 5.21 -0.49
N PRO A 53 8.19 4.35 -0.46
CA PRO A 53 8.89 3.94 -1.67
C PRO A 53 8.04 3.05 -2.56
N GLU A 54 7.83 3.45 -3.82
CA GLU A 54 7.06 2.69 -4.82
C GLU A 54 7.61 1.28 -5.09
N LYS A 55 8.90 1.05 -4.79
CA LYS A 55 9.56 -0.24 -4.94
C LYS A 55 8.92 -1.35 -4.10
N ILE A 56 8.17 -1.02 -3.04
CA ILE A 56 7.44 -2.03 -2.23
C ILE A 56 6.50 -2.87 -3.11
N PHE A 57 5.83 -2.24 -4.07
CA PHE A 57 4.88 -2.89 -4.98
C PHE A 57 5.55 -3.82 -6.00
N LEU A 58 6.88 -3.75 -6.12
CA LEU A 58 7.66 -4.58 -7.04
C LEU A 58 8.22 -5.84 -6.36
N LEU A 59 8.00 -6.02 -5.06
CA LEU A 59 8.43 -7.22 -4.34
C LEU A 59 7.62 -8.43 -4.81
N GLN A 60 8.31 -9.40 -5.41
CA GLN A 60 7.71 -10.55 -6.09
C GLN A 60 7.08 -11.58 -5.14
N ASN A 61 7.22 -11.42 -3.82
CA ASN A 61 6.61 -12.29 -2.83
C ASN A 61 5.60 -11.56 -1.93
N LEU A 62 5.45 -10.24 -2.05
CA LEU A 62 4.63 -9.44 -1.14
C LEU A 62 3.13 -9.60 -1.45
N GLN A 63 2.43 -10.30 -0.57
CA GLN A 63 1.01 -10.62 -0.69
C GLN A 63 0.13 -9.68 0.13
N GLU A 64 0.65 -9.15 1.24
CA GLU A 64 -0.10 -8.30 2.16
C GLU A 64 0.67 -7.00 2.42
N LEU A 65 -0.03 -5.86 2.32
CA LEU A 65 0.52 -4.55 2.63
C LEU A 65 -0.51 -3.71 3.37
N HIS A 66 -0.21 -3.41 4.63
CA HIS A 66 -1.05 -2.62 5.54
C HIS A 66 -0.32 -1.34 5.94
N LEU A 67 -0.78 -0.19 5.44
CA LEU A 67 -0.19 1.12 5.72
C LEU A 67 -1.19 2.10 6.35
N GLU A 68 -2.36 1.61 6.74
CA GLU A 68 -3.49 2.41 7.19
C GLU A 68 -3.19 3.22 8.45
N GLU A 69 -4.03 4.24 8.68
CA GLU A 69 -3.91 5.14 9.84
C GLU A 69 -2.56 5.87 9.91
N ASN A 70 -1.98 6.16 8.75
CA ASN A 70 -0.81 7.04 8.60
C ASN A 70 -1.17 8.27 7.74
N HIS A 71 -1.91 9.22 8.32
CA HIS A 71 -2.49 10.37 7.60
C HIS A 71 -1.49 11.25 6.81
N ASN A 72 -0.25 11.33 7.28
CA ASN A 72 0.82 12.11 6.64
C ASN A 72 1.70 11.28 5.71
N LEU A 73 1.38 9.99 5.53
CA LEU A 73 2.06 9.12 4.58
C LEU A 73 1.44 9.29 3.20
N SER A 74 2.26 9.68 2.25
CA SER A 74 1.93 9.77 0.84
C SER A 74 2.70 8.72 0.06
N GLY A 75 2.34 8.51 -1.20
CA GLY A 75 3.03 7.57 -2.05
C GLY A 75 2.48 7.58 -3.46
N SER A 76 3.22 6.96 -4.35
CA SER A 76 2.85 6.73 -5.75
C SER A 76 3.08 5.28 -6.09
N PHE A 77 2.30 4.78 -7.04
CA PHE A 77 2.54 3.48 -7.65
C PHE A 77 3.65 3.63 -8.71
N PRO A 78 4.36 2.53 -9.05
CA PRO A 78 5.38 2.54 -10.10
C PRO A 78 4.84 3.14 -11.41
N LYS A 79 5.67 3.79 -12.23
CA LYS A 79 5.22 4.49 -13.45
C LYS A 79 5.16 3.60 -14.71
N SER A 80 5.93 2.53 -14.76
CA SER A 80 5.97 1.56 -15.87
C SER A 80 4.90 0.48 -15.73
N ASN A 81 4.76 -0.45 -16.68
CA ASN A 81 3.94 -1.64 -16.43
C ASN A 81 4.59 -2.49 -15.33
N TRP A 82 3.82 -2.88 -14.32
CA TRP A 82 4.23 -3.80 -13.26
C TRP A 82 3.11 -4.78 -12.98
N SER A 83 3.45 -5.83 -12.25
CA SER A 83 2.49 -6.73 -11.65
C SER A 83 2.97 -7.01 -10.25
N SER A 84 2.02 -7.09 -9.33
CA SER A 84 2.29 -7.43 -7.94
C SER A 84 1.49 -8.66 -7.56
N PRO A 85 2.06 -9.53 -6.70
CA PRO A 85 1.35 -10.67 -6.16
C PRO A 85 0.43 -10.30 -4.99
N LEU A 86 0.24 -9.01 -4.69
CA LEU A 86 -0.65 -8.54 -3.62
C LEU A 86 -2.04 -9.17 -3.74
N VAL A 87 -2.46 -9.73 -2.62
CA VAL A 87 -3.79 -10.28 -2.36
C VAL A 87 -4.59 -9.32 -1.48
N GLU A 88 -3.92 -8.63 -0.56
CA GLU A 88 -4.53 -7.67 0.34
C GLU A 88 -3.74 -6.35 0.36
N LEU A 89 -4.47 -5.25 0.22
CA LEU A 89 -3.92 -3.90 0.27
C LEU A 89 -4.83 -3.01 1.11
N ASP A 90 -4.28 -2.48 2.19
CA ASP A 90 -4.93 -1.45 2.99
C ASP A 90 -4.11 -0.16 2.98
N LEU A 91 -4.68 0.89 2.39
CA LEU A 91 -4.14 2.24 2.36
C LEU A 91 -5.08 3.25 3.02
N SER A 92 -6.07 2.77 3.78
CA SER A 92 -7.08 3.60 4.41
C SER A 92 -6.47 4.70 5.27
N SER A 93 -7.09 5.86 5.30
CA SER A 93 -6.61 7.00 6.08
C SER A 93 -5.17 7.46 5.73
N THR A 94 -4.67 7.17 4.51
CA THR A 94 -3.37 7.68 4.02
C THR A 94 -3.51 8.77 2.95
N GLY A 95 -2.41 9.48 2.72
CA GLY A 95 -2.27 10.48 1.66
C GLY A 95 -1.79 9.93 0.31
N PHE A 96 -1.89 8.62 0.07
CA PHE A 96 -1.56 8.03 -1.24
C PHE A 96 -2.46 8.63 -2.33
N SER A 97 -1.88 8.86 -3.51
CA SER A 97 -2.63 9.32 -4.67
C SER A 97 -3.10 8.10 -5.46
N ILE A 98 -4.40 7.81 -5.38
CA ILE A 98 -4.99 6.57 -5.90
C ILE A 98 -5.59 6.77 -7.29
N ASP A 99 -5.11 6.00 -8.26
CA ASP A 99 -5.76 5.85 -9.57
C ASP A 99 -6.32 4.43 -9.68
N LEU A 100 -7.64 4.28 -9.59
CA LEU A 100 -8.32 2.96 -9.64
C LEU A 100 -8.11 2.25 -10.99
N ALA A 101 -8.04 2.98 -12.11
CA ALA A 101 -7.79 2.38 -13.42
C ALA A 101 -6.39 1.74 -13.43
N TYR A 102 -5.45 2.44 -12.81
CA TYR A 102 -4.09 1.97 -12.68
C TYR A 102 -3.98 0.77 -11.75
N LEU A 103 -4.70 0.74 -10.63
CA LEU A 103 -4.66 -0.39 -9.70
C LEU A 103 -5.27 -1.66 -10.32
N THR A 104 -6.46 -1.57 -10.90
CA THR A 104 -7.15 -2.73 -11.51
C THR A 104 -6.32 -3.43 -12.58
N ARG A 105 -5.50 -2.67 -13.32
CA ARG A 105 -4.64 -3.23 -14.37
C ARG A 105 -3.45 -4.05 -13.82
N ASN A 106 -2.87 -3.62 -12.70
CA ASN A 106 -1.60 -4.13 -12.18
C ASN A 106 -1.75 -5.06 -10.96
N LEU A 107 -2.82 -4.92 -10.17
CA LEU A 107 -3.14 -5.73 -8.97
C LEU A 107 -4.18 -6.81 -9.28
N ARG A 108 -3.79 -7.81 -10.07
CA ARG A 108 -4.72 -8.81 -10.63
C ARG A 108 -5.13 -9.93 -9.68
N ASN A 109 -4.38 -10.11 -8.59
CA ASN A 109 -4.63 -11.16 -7.59
C ASN A 109 -5.31 -10.61 -6.33
N LEU A 110 -5.75 -9.35 -6.37
CA LEU A 110 -6.26 -8.64 -5.21
C LEU A 110 -7.65 -9.16 -4.85
N ASN A 111 -7.80 -9.64 -3.61
CA ASN A 111 -9.05 -10.09 -3.04
C ASN A 111 -9.61 -9.04 -2.06
N SER A 112 -8.74 -8.33 -1.35
CA SER A 112 -9.13 -7.39 -0.32
C SER A 112 -8.50 -6.02 -0.58
N LEU A 113 -9.33 -4.99 -0.69
CA LEU A 113 -8.90 -3.62 -0.94
C LEU A 113 -9.63 -2.64 -0.03
N PHE A 114 -8.88 -1.99 0.84
CA PHE A 114 -9.38 -0.96 1.76
C PHE A 114 -8.73 0.38 1.40
N LEU A 115 -9.57 1.33 1.01
CA LEU A 115 -9.18 2.68 0.58
C LEU A 115 -10.10 3.74 1.19
N ASP A 116 -10.63 3.52 2.38
CA ASP A 116 -11.48 4.51 3.03
C ASP A 116 -10.66 5.75 3.43
N HIS A 117 -11.28 6.93 3.38
CA HIS A 117 -10.62 8.21 3.65
C HIS A 117 -9.34 8.50 2.82
N CYS A 118 -9.26 8.03 1.57
CA CYS A 118 -8.13 8.24 0.67
C CYS A 118 -8.28 9.44 -0.30
N LYS A 119 -7.19 9.76 -1.01
CA LYS A 119 -7.15 10.77 -2.08
C LYS A 119 -7.13 10.10 -3.46
N PHE A 120 -8.21 10.23 -4.22
CA PHE A 120 -8.31 9.69 -5.57
C PHE A 120 -7.91 10.71 -6.64
N ILE A 121 -7.12 10.26 -7.63
CA ILE A 121 -6.84 10.97 -8.88
C ILE A 121 -7.97 10.62 -9.85
N GLY A 122 -8.93 11.53 -10.02
CA GLY A 122 -10.16 11.26 -10.76
C GLY A 122 -11.27 10.71 -9.87
N SER A 123 -12.53 10.93 -10.27
CA SER A 123 -13.70 10.79 -9.37
C SER A 123 -14.73 9.76 -9.80
N TYR A 124 -14.41 8.85 -10.73
CA TYR A 124 -15.41 7.95 -11.33
C TYR A 124 -15.20 6.48 -10.90
N PRO A 125 -16.12 5.90 -10.10
CA PRO A 125 -16.01 4.52 -9.61
C PRO A 125 -16.32 3.45 -10.66
N LEU A 126 -16.65 3.82 -11.91
CA LEU A 126 -16.98 2.90 -13.01
C LEU A 126 -15.92 1.82 -13.27
N LEU A 127 -14.68 2.04 -12.81
CA LEU A 127 -13.56 1.14 -12.98
C LEU A 127 -13.46 0.05 -11.92
N VAL A 128 -14.25 0.13 -10.83
CA VAL A 128 -14.27 -0.91 -9.78
C VAL A 128 -14.69 -2.27 -10.37
N GLY A 129 -15.56 -2.29 -11.39
CA GLY A 129 -15.99 -3.52 -12.07
C GLY A 129 -14.86 -4.30 -12.77
N ASN A 130 -13.66 -3.72 -12.88
CA ASN A 130 -12.49 -4.43 -13.43
C ASN A 130 -11.75 -5.29 -12.39
N PHE A 131 -12.05 -5.14 -11.09
CA PHE A 131 -11.57 -6.06 -10.07
C PHE A 131 -12.42 -7.33 -10.10
N THR A 132 -11.97 -8.34 -10.84
CA THR A 132 -12.75 -9.58 -11.04
C THR A 132 -12.63 -10.58 -9.88
N GLN A 133 -11.70 -10.37 -8.95
CA GLN A 133 -11.43 -11.28 -7.83
C GLN A 133 -11.66 -10.66 -6.44
N ILE A 134 -12.05 -9.38 -6.37
CA ILE A 134 -12.28 -8.70 -5.09
C ILE A 134 -13.46 -9.34 -4.36
N ILE A 135 -13.23 -9.66 -3.10
CA ILE A 135 -14.18 -10.20 -2.12
C ILE A 135 -14.55 -9.09 -1.13
N ASP A 136 -13.53 -8.41 -0.60
CA ASP A 136 -13.69 -7.34 0.38
C ASP A 136 -13.24 -6.01 -0.23
N LEU A 137 -14.17 -5.04 -0.25
CA LEU A 137 -13.93 -3.73 -0.82
C LEU A 137 -14.50 -2.66 0.10
N ASP A 138 -13.62 -1.82 0.65
CA ASP A 138 -14.03 -0.60 1.33
C ASP A 138 -13.54 0.63 0.57
N LEU A 139 -14.49 1.37 0.02
CA LEU A 139 -14.28 2.67 -0.61
C LEU A 139 -15.07 3.77 0.13
N SER A 140 -15.52 3.50 1.36
CA SER A 140 -16.32 4.42 2.15
C SER A 140 -15.57 5.72 2.47
N ASN A 141 -16.31 6.75 2.87
CA ASN A 141 -15.75 8.03 3.31
C ASN A 141 -14.83 8.75 2.30
N ASN A 142 -14.97 8.42 1.01
CA ASN A 142 -14.28 9.07 -0.09
C ASN A 142 -15.15 10.13 -0.77
N LYS A 143 -14.49 11.04 -1.48
CA LYS A 143 -15.16 12.17 -2.17
C LYS A 143 -15.49 11.85 -3.63
N PHE A 144 -16.03 10.66 -3.92
CA PHE A 144 -16.45 10.30 -5.27
C PHE A 144 -17.57 11.21 -5.78
N ARG A 145 -17.60 11.43 -7.09
CA ARG A 145 -18.64 12.24 -7.75
C ARG A 145 -19.09 11.53 -9.02
N GLY A 146 -20.39 11.42 -9.21
CA GLY A 146 -20.98 10.77 -10.39
C GLY A 146 -21.90 9.61 -10.00
N PRO A 147 -22.64 9.04 -10.96
CA PRO A 147 -23.47 7.88 -10.72
C PRO A 147 -22.59 6.66 -10.40
N LEU A 148 -23.11 5.79 -9.52
CA LEU A 148 -22.60 4.44 -9.30
C LEU A 148 -22.79 3.59 -10.58
#